data_AF-A0A9P5U0P6-F1
#
_entry.id   AF-A0A9P5U0P6-F1
#
_cell.length_a   1.000
_cell.length_b   1.000
_cell.length_c   1.000
_cell.angle_alpha   90.00
_cell.angle_beta   90.00
_cell.angle_gamma   90.00
#
_symmetry.space_group_name_H-M   'P 1'
#
loop_
_entity.id
_entity.type
_entity.pdbx_description
1 polymer ?
#
loop_
_entity_poly.entity_id
_entity_poly.type
_entity_poly.pdbx_seq_one_letter_code
_entity_poly.pdbx_strand_id
1 'polypeptide(L)'
;MFKTLQRLFLSHYIDVQFLTNSFQKLSTINNTISFPLSHLKIHTCFAHSDIIIIDLLEALHSGNVSLEVLVLVGLQDAGLVLFERIAEFFPHILELSLYRGISKCQTLPLPWRHPTWEYARCFTGFSRLRRFSWNMFHLATNLPSLMLVFEKQAEIERQLSTTHTPNLDRAKLEEVFESDAELLRLSEKAEKDTYDCRGWNTARLFCVYCPTLETFSDGCCSWTEVRISEDGFKDELPNPLAWWDPEVPCRLDDTE
;
A
#
# COMPACT_ATOMS: atom_id res chain seq x y z
N MET A 1 14.93 -24.89 -20.66
CA MET A 1 14.37 -23.68 -21.30
C MET A 1 12.90 -23.58 -20.92
N PHE A 2 12.51 -22.56 -20.16
CA PHE A 2 11.22 -22.47 -19.46
C PHE A 2 10.06 -22.02 -20.34
N LYS A 3 9.80 -22.72 -21.44
CA LYS A 3 8.72 -22.37 -22.40
C LYS A 3 7.31 -22.50 -21.83
N THR A 4 7.16 -23.07 -20.64
CA THR A 4 5.88 -23.36 -19.99
C THR A 4 5.77 -22.78 -18.59
N LEU A 5 6.79 -22.05 -18.10
CA LEU A 5 6.80 -21.53 -16.74
C LEU A 5 5.88 -20.31 -16.65
N GLN A 6 4.66 -20.52 -16.17
CA GLN A 6 3.67 -19.46 -15.99
C GLN A 6 3.71 -18.83 -14.60
N ARG A 7 4.21 -19.55 -13.60
CA ARG A 7 4.18 -19.14 -12.20
C ARG A 7 5.55 -19.35 -11.57
N LEU A 8 6.10 -18.30 -10.97
CA LEU A 8 7.36 -18.36 -10.25
C LEU A 8 7.14 -17.85 -8.83
N PHE A 9 7.42 -18.70 -7.85
CA PHE A 9 7.42 -18.33 -6.44
C PHE A 9 8.80 -18.54 -5.85
N LEU A 10 9.38 -17.47 -5.32
CA LEU A 10 10.67 -17.47 -4.66
C LEU A 10 10.44 -17.09 -3.19
N SER A 11 10.68 -18.02 -2.27
CA SER A 11 10.60 -17.77 -0.83
C SER A 11 12.00 -17.65 -0.24
N HIS A 12 12.17 -16.77 0.76
CA HIS A 12 13.45 -16.51 1.42
C HIS A 12 14.58 -16.20 0.44
N TYR A 13 14.26 -15.49 -0.65
CA TYR A 13 15.21 -15.17 -1.70
C TYR A 13 16.14 -14.04 -1.25
N ILE A 14 17.44 -14.16 -1.55
CA ILE A 14 18.45 -13.21 -1.04
C ILE A 14 18.94 -12.26 -2.14
N ASP A 15 19.09 -12.76 -3.36
CA ASP A 15 19.82 -12.06 -4.42
C ASP A 15 18.90 -11.70 -5.59
N VAL A 16 18.08 -10.67 -5.39
CA VAL A 16 17.22 -10.11 -6.45
C VAL A 16 18.05 -9.69 -7.68
N GLN A 17 19.28 -9.20 -7.48
CA GLN A 17 20.13 -8.79 -8.60
C GLN A 17 20.52 -9.96 -9.50
N PHE A 18 20.81 -11.13 -8.94
CA PHE A 18 21.06 -12.34 -9.72
C PHE A 18 19.85 -12.72 -10.58
N LEU A 19 18.64 -12.59 -10.04
CA LEU A 19 17.41 -12.82 -10.78
C LEU A 19 17.26 -11.81 -11.94
N THR A 20 17.49 -10.53 -11.68
CA THR A 20 17.50 -9.46 -12.69
C THR A 20 18.47 -9.78 -13.82
N ASN A 21 19.72 -10.10 -13.49
CA ASN A 21 20.75 -10.45 -14.46
C ASN A 21 20.38 -11.70 -15.28
N SER A 22 19.66 -12.64 -14.67
CA SER A 22 19.19 -13.85 -15.35
C SER A 22 18.12 -13.53 -16.39
N PHE A 23 17.14 -12.67 -16.05
CA PHE A 23 16.12 -12.22 -17.01
C PHE A 23 16.71 -11.38 -18.14
N GLN A 24 17.65 -10.48 -17.85
CA GLN A 24 18.36 -9.70 -18.88
C GLN A 24 19.15 -10.58 -19.85
N LYS A 25 19.84 -11.61 -19.35
CA LYS A 25 20.54 -12.57 -20.22
C LYS A 25 19.54 -13.36 -21.08
N LEU A 26 18.43 -13.77 -20.48
CA LEU A 26 17.39 -14.52 -21.16
C LEU A 26 16.69 -13.70 -22.25
N SER A 27 16.44 -12.40 -22.03
CA SER A 27 15.89 -11.50 -23.05
C SER A 27 16.88 -11.31 -24.20
N THR A 28 18.16 -11.08 -23.90
CA THR A 28 19.22 -10.93 -24.91
C THR A 28 19.35 -12.14 -25.83
N ILE A 29 19.22 -13.35 -25.28
CA ILE A 29 19.35 -14.59 -26.05
C ILE A 29 18.09 -14.87 -26.89
N ASN A 30 16.92 -14.50 -26.40
CA ASN A 30 15.63 -14.89 -26.96
C ASN A 30 14.78 -13.69 -27.39
N ASN A 31 15.34 -12.79 -28.21
CA ASN A 31 14.63 -11.62 -28.75
C ASN A 31 13.28 -11.94 -29.45
N THR A 32 12.97 -13.21 -29.72
CA THR A 32 11.74 -13.67 -30.37
C THR A 32 10.79 -14.48 -29.49
N ILE A 33 11.18 -14.89 -28.27
CA ILE A 33 10.37 -15.79 -27.44
C ILE A 33 9.84 -15.02 -26.24
N SER A 34 8.53 -14.78 -26.22
CA SER A 34 7.81 -14.29 -25.04
C SER A 34 7.88 -15.33 -23.91
N PHE A 35 8.18 -14.88 -22.70
CA PHE A 35 8.09 -15.70 -21.50
C PHE A 35 6.62 -15.77 -21.06
N PRO A 36 6.04 -16.97 -20.92
CA PRO A 36 4.63 -17.12 -20.52
C PRO A 36 4.40 -16.85 -19.03
N LEU A 37 5.36 -16.22 -18.35
CA LEU A 37 5.29 -15.93 -16.92
C LEU A 37 4.20 -14.89 -16.67
N SER A 38 3.13 -15.29 -15.98
CA SER A 38 2.01 -14.41 -15.63
C SER A 38 1.93 -14.15 -14.12
N HIS A 39 2.51 -15.01 -13.29
CA HIS A 39 2.48 -14.86 -11.83
C HIS A 39 3.90 -14.86 -11.28
N LEU A 40 4.27 -13.77 -10.62
CA LEU A 40 5.55 -13.65 -9.92
C LEU A 40 5.31 -13.28 -8.46
N LYS A 41 5.82 -14.13 -7.57
CA LYS A 41 5.86 -13.83 -6.13
C LYS A 41 7.29 -13.97 -5.63
N ILE A 42 7.79 -12.90 -5.02
CA ILE A 42 9.12 -12.85 -4.42
C ILE A 42 8.95 -12.46 -2.96
N HIS A 43 9.43 -13.32 -2.08
CA HIS A 43 9.56 -13.06 -0.66
C HIS A 43 11.05 -13.09 -0.32
N THR A 44 11.59 -11.92 0.03
CA THR A 44 13.01 -11.79 0.29
C THR A 44 13.34 -11.89 1.77
N CYS A 45 14.54 -12.38 2.08
CA CYS A 45 15.04 -12.44 3.46
C CYS A 45 15.34 -11.05 4.03
N PHE A 46 15.72 -10.12 3.16
CA PHE A 46 16.14 -8.78 3.50
C PHE A 46 15.35 -7.77 2.68
N ALA A 47 15.19 -6.58 3.25
CA ALA A 47 14.56 -5.49 2.54
C ALA A 47 15.44 -5.02 1.37
N HIS A 48 14.88 -4.88 0.18
CA HIS A 48 15.57 -4.36 -0.99
C HIS A 48 15.11 -2.94 -1.32
N SER A 49 16.06 -2.10 -1.74
CA SER A 49 15.76 -0.75 -2.21
C SER A 49 14.93 -0.78 -3.49
N ASP A 50 14.19 0.30 -3.72
CA ASP A 50 13.32 0.40 -4.90
C ASP A 50 14.10 0.28 -6.21
N ILE A 51 15.36 0.74 -6.25
CA ILE A 51 16.22 0.68 -7.45
C ILE A 51 16.40 -0.78 -7.90
N ILE A 52 16.76 -1.68 -6.97
CA ILE A 52 17.01 -3.09 -7.30
C ILE A 52 15.72 -3.76 -7.80
N ILE A 53 14.58 -3.40 -7.21
CA ILE A 53 13.27 -3.92 -7.61
C ILE A 53 12.87 -3.37 -8.98
N ILE A 54 13.08 -2.08 -9.24
CA ILE A 54 12.80 -1.45 -10.54
C ILE A 54 13.65 -2.09 -11.63
N ASP A 55 14.94 -2.35 -11.39
CA ASP A 55 15.81 -3.03 -12.35
C ASP A 55 15.28 -4.44 -12.70
N LEU A 56 14.75 -5.18 -11.71
CA LEU A 56 14.10 -6.46 -11.95
C LEU A 56 12.85 -6.30 -12.82
N LEU A 57 11.99 -5.33 -12.51
CA LEU A 57 10.76 -5.07 -13.25
C LEU A 57 11.03 -4.66 -14.70
N GLU A 58 12.06 -3.83 -14.92
CA GLU A 58 12.52 -3.45 -16.26
C GLU A 58 13.06 -4.65 -17.03
N ALA A 59 13.83 -5.53 -16.39
CA ALA A 59 14.33 -6.75 -17.00
C ALA A 59 13.19 -7.70 -17.43
N LEU A 60 12.15 -7.84 -16.60
CA LEU A 60 10.95 -8.61 -16.91
C LEU A 60 10.18 -7.99 -18.07
N HIS A 61 9.96 -6.67 -18.02
CA HIS A 61 9.25 -5.93 -19.07
C HIS A 61 9.97 -6.04 -20.42
N SER A 62 11.29 -5.84 -20.44
CA SER A 62 12.15 -6.00 -21.63
C SER A 62 12.13 -7.43 -22.19
N GLY A 63 11.83 -8.43 -21.36
CA GLY A 63 11.60 -9.81 -21.76
C GLY A 63 10.23 -10.09 -22.38
N ASN A 64 9.39 -9.06 -22.60
CA ASN A 64 8.00 -9.20 -23.05
C ASN A 64 7.16 -10.11 -22.12
N VAL A 65 7.41 -10.02 -20.81
CA VAL A 65 6.61 -10.72 -19.79
C VAL A 65 5.29 -10.00 -19.59
N SER A 66 4.17 -10.71 -19.69
CA SER A 66 2.83 -10.17 -19.43
C SER A 66 2.35 -10.61 -18.03
N LEU A 67 2.79 -9.91 -16.99
CA LEU A 67 2.38 -10.21 -15.62
C LEU A 67 0.91 -9.87 -15.36
N GLU A 68 0.20 -10.83 -14.76
CA GLU A 68 -1.15 -10.68 -14.23
C GLU A 68 -1.14 -10.57 -12.70
N VAL A 69 -0.17 -11.20 -12.03
CA VAL A 69 -0.04 -11.19 -10.56
C VAL A 69 1.40 -10.89 -10.17
N LEU A 70 1.58 -9.85 -9.35
CA LEU A 70 2.86 -9.44 -8.78
C LEU A 70 2.74 -9.33 -7.27
N VAL A 71 3.56 -10.11 -6.57
CA VAL A 71 3.65 -10.06 -5.10
C VAL A 71 5.10 -9.85 -4.71
N LEU A 72 5.40 -8.71 -4.08
CA LEU A 72 6.72 -8.35 -3.59
C LEU A 72 6.67 -8.20 -2.07
N VAL A 73 7.43 -9.04 -1.38
CA VAL A 73 7.57 -8.99 0.08
C VAL A 73 9.03 -8.75 0.42
N GLY A 74 9.29 -7.72 1.22
CA GLY A 74 10.63 -7.27 1.58
C GLY A 74 11.06 -6.01 0.82
N LEU A 75 10.16 -5.04 0.68
CA LEU A 75 10.49 -3.71 0.15
C LEU A 75 11.08 -2.83 1.27
N GLN A 76 12.20 -2.16 1.02
CA GLN A 76 12.81 -1.25 1.99
C GLN A 76 12.09 0.09 2.03
N ASP A 77 11.92 0.71 0.87
CA ASP A 77 11.51 2.11 0.75
C ASP A 77 10.05 2.24 0.31
N ALA A 78 9.70 1.56 -0.78
CA ALA A 78 8.40 1.59 -1.43
C ALA A 78 7.90 3.04 -1.67
N GLY A 79 8.76 3.85 -2.27
CA GLY A 79 8.45 5.21 -2.71
C GLY A 79 7.50 5.23 -3.91
N LEU A 80 7.01 6.43 -4.25
CA LEU A 80 6.04 6.63 -5.35
C LEU A 80 6.58 6.14 -6.70
N VAL A 81 7.87 6.36 -6.96
CA VAL A 81 8.52 5.97 -8.22
C VAL A 81 8.37 4.46 -8.49
N LEU A 82 8.42 3.62 -7.46
CA LEU A 82 8.21 2.18 -7.62
C LEU A 82 6.81 1.87 -8.18
N PHE A 83 5.77 2.53 -7.67
CA PHE A 83 4.39 2.34 -8.13
C PHE A 83 4.20 2.84 -9.56
N GLU A 84 4.75 4.02 -9.87
CA GLU A 84 4.71 4.58 -11.22
C GLU A 84 5.36 3.63 -12.24
N ARG A 85 6.52 3.06 -11.91
CA ARG A 85 7.20 2.08 -12.76
C ARG A 85 6.44 0.76 -12.89
N ILE A 86 5.82 0.26 -11.82
CA ILE A 86 4.97 -0.93 -11.90
C ILE A 86 3.79 -0.67 -12.84
N ALA A 87 3.13 0.48 -12.72
CA ALA A 87 2.01 0.86 -13.57
C ALA A 87 2.42 1.05 -15.04
N GLU A 88 3.58 1.65 -15.29
CA GLU A 88 4.16 1.81 -16.62
C GLU A 88 4.49 0.45 -17.27
N PHE A 89 5.17 -0.43 -16.54
CA PHE A 89 5.66 -1.71 -17.08
C PHE A 89 4.57 -2.78 -17.17
N PHE A 90 3.60 -2.78 -16.25
CA PHE A 90 2.55 -3.80 -16.14
C PHE A 90 1.15 -3.18 -15.96
N PRO A 91 0.67 -2.35 -16.90
CA PRO A 91 -0.61 -1.64 -16.78
C PRO A 91 -1.84 -2.55 -16.75
N HIS A 92 -1.69 -3.82 -17.14
CA HIS A 92 -2.77 -4.83 -17.22
C HIS A 92 -2.75 -5.84 -16.07
N ILE A 93 -1.93 -5.61 -15.05
CA ILE A 93 -1.89 -6.46 -13.86
C ILE A 93 -3.27 -6.55 -13.20
N LEU A 94 -3.62 -7.74 -12.72
CA LEU A 94 -4.90 -8.03 -12.05
C LEU A 94 -4.77 -7.97 -10.53
N GLU A 95 -3.62 -8.40 -10.00
CA GLU A 95 -3.35 -8.44 -8.56
C GLU A 95 -1.95 -7.92 -8.25
N LEU A 96 -1.90 -6.91 -7.39
CA LEU A 96 -0.68 -6.28 -6.93
C LEU A 96 -0.60 -6.36 -5.40
N SER A 97 0.50 -6.88 -4.90
CA SER A 97 0.73 -7.01 -3.46
C SER A 97 2.12 -6.54 -3.09
N LEU A 98 2.22 -5.48 -2.30
CA LEU A 98 3.48 -4.81 -1.98
C LEU A 98 3.67 -4.71 -0.47
N TYR A 99 4.63 -5.46 0.06
CA TYR A 99 4.88 -5.52 1.48
C TYR A 99 6.28 -5.00 1.82
N ARG A 100 6.31 -3.96 2.64
CA ARG A 100 7.56 -3.45 3.21
C ARG A 100 8.07 -4.37 4.30
N GLY A 101 9.39 -4.41 4.48
CA GLY A 101 10.06 -5.11 5.57
C GLY A 101 11.17 -4.26 6.16
N ILE A 102 11.34 -4.30 7.48
CA ILE A 102 12.49 -3.67 8.17
C ILE A 102 13.52 -4.75 8.56
N SER A 103 13.05 -5.93 8.96
CA SER A 103 13.86 -7.04 9.45
C SER A 103 13.45 -8.35 8.77
N LYS A 104 14.19 -9.43 9.07
CA LYS A 104 13.95 -10.75 8.49
C LYS A 104 12.51 -11.20 8.72
N CYS A 105 11.83 -11.54 7.62
CA CYS A 105 10.56 -12.29 7.60
C CYS A 105 9.37 -11.69 8.37
N GLN A 106 9.37 -10.38 8.68
CA GLN A 106 8.24 -9.74 9.34
C GLN A 106 7.47 -8.85 8.36
N THR A 107 6.20 -9.19 8.11
CA THR A 107 5.22 -8.38 7.36
C THR A 107 4.31 -7.61 8.32
N LEU A 108 4.89 -7.08 9.40
CA LEU A 108 4.14 -6.24 10.33
C LEU A 108 3.67 -4.97 9.61
N PRO A 109 2.57 -4.35 10.04
CA PRO A 109 2.19 -3.01 9.57
C PRO A 109 3.36 -2.03 9.76
N LEU A 110 3.69 -1.29 8.70
CA LEU A 110 4.79 -0.33 8.72
C LEU A 110 4.33 1.04 8.23
N PRO A 111 4.89 2.15 8.73
CA PRO A 111 4.57 3.48 8.22
C PRO A 111 5.18 3.68 6.84
N TRP A 112 4.38 3.87 5.79
CA TRP A 112 4.89 4.13 4.44
C TRP A 112 5.45 5.55 4.30
N ARG A 113 6.35 5.76 3.31
CA ARG A 113 7.09 7.02 3.16
C ARG A 113 6.19 8.21 2.80
N HIS A 114 5.07 7.95 2.13
CA HIS A 114 4.16 8.97 1.64
C HIS A 114 2.74 8.75 2.21
N PRO A 115 1.90 9.78 2.25
CA PRO A 115 0.49 9.61 2.57
C PRO A 115 -0.23 8.78 1.48
N THR A 116 -1.31 8.10 1.87
CA THR A 116 -2.04 7.16 0.99
C THR A 116 -2.58 7.81 -0.28
N TRP A 117 -2.94 9.10 -0.25
CA TRP A 117 -3.45 9.83 -1.41
C TRP A 117 -2.38 10.07 -2.50
N GLU A 118 -1.09 10.11 -2.13
CA GLU A 118 -0.01 10.19 -3.13
C GLU A 118 0.12 8.87 -3.87
N TYR A 119 0.12 7.74 -3.14
CA TYR A 119 0.15 6.40 -3.74
C TYR A 119 -1.07 6.11 -4.61
N ALA A 120 -2.26 6.51 -4.15
CA ALA A 120 -3.50 6.28 -4.89
C ALA A 120 -3.47 6.93 -6.28
N ARG A 121 -2.82 8.08 -6.44
CA ARG A 121 -2.68 8.74 -7.76
C ARG A 121 -1.89 7.88 -8.76
N CYS A 122 -0.91 7.10 -8.31
CA CYS A 122 -0.14 6.22 -9.19
C CYS A 122 -1.03 5.12 -9.81
N PHE A 123 -2.21 4.85 -9.24
CA PHE A 123 -3.08 3.77 -9.70
C PHE A 123 -3.85 4.10 -10.98
N THR A 124 -3.83 5.35 -11.44
CA THR A 124 -4.41 5.73 -12.74
C THR A 124 -3.77 5.02 -13.93
N GLY A 125 -2.54 4.52 -13.77
CA GLY A 125 -1.86 3.74 -14.81
C GLY A 125 -2.34 2.29 -14.92
N PHE A 126 -3.08 1.77 -13.93
CA PHE A 126 -3.60 0.41 -13.96
C PHE A 126 -4.98 0.37 -14.63
N SER A 127 -5.07 -0.40 -15.70
CA SER A 127 -6.30 -0.56 -16.50
C SER A 127 -7.17 -1.75 -16.09
N ARG A 128 -6.60 -2.72 -15.34
CA ARG A 128 -7.25 -3.98 -15.00
C ARG A 128 -6.99 -4.45 -13.57
N LEU A 129 -6.43 -3.60 -12.72
CA LEU A 129 -6.08 -3.99 -11.35
C LEU A 129 -7.35 -4.20 -10.53
N ARG A 130 -7.60 -5.44 -10.13
CA ARG A 130 -8.78 -5.86 -9.35
C ARG A 130 -8.46 -6.03 -7.88
N ARG A 131 -7.23 -6.37 -7.53
CA ARG A 131 -6.83 -6.67 -6.15
C ARG A 131 -5.56 -5.96 -5.77
N PHE A 132 -5.60 -5.19 -4.69
CA PHE A 132 -4.44 -4.55 -4.13
C PHE A 132 -4.24 -4.92 -2.67
N SER A 133 -3.02 -5.27 -2.29
CA SER A 133 -2.65 -5.44 -0.89
C SER A 133 -1.31 -4.80 -0.55
N TRP A 134 -1.19 -4.33 0.68
CA TRP A 134 0.04 -3.81 1.25
C TRP A 134 -0.01 -3.88 2.78
N ASN A 135 1.10 -3.67 3.50
CA ASN A 135 1.14 -3.60 4.96
C ASN A 135 1.26 -2.15 5.46
N MET A 136 0.28 -1.30 5.14
CA MET A 136 0.26 0.08 5.59
C MET A 136 -0.18 0.16 7.05
N PHE A 137 0.68 0.70 7.90
CA PHE A 137 0.26 1.14 9.22
C PHE A 137 -0.47 2.47 9.10
N HIS A 138 -1.78 2.44 9.34
CA HIS A 138 -2.60 3.63 9.43
C HIS A 138 -2.27 4.40 10.71
N LEU A 139 -1.33 5.34 10.62
CA LEU A 139 -1.31 6.45 11.57
C LEU A 139 -2.55 7.29 11.29
N ALA A 140 -3.41 7.44 12.31
CA ALA A 140 -4.65 8.21 12.24
C ALA A 140 -4.46 9.62 11.65
N THR A 141 -3.23 10.15 11.67
CA THR A 141 -2.83 11.53 11.34
C THR A 141 -3.11 12.02 9.91
N ASN A 142 -3.56 11.17 8.98
CA ASN A 142 -3.72 11.54 7.57
C ASN A 142 -5.18 11.63 7.09
N LEU A 143 -6.14 11.68 8.01
CA LEU A 143 -7.55 11.81 7.66
C LEU A 143 -7.90 13.26 7.27
N PRO A 144 -8.66 13.49 6.18
CA PRO A 144 -9.13 14.84 5.83
C PRO A 144 -9.89 15.54 6.96
N SER A 145 -10.64 14.77 7.76
CA SER A 145 -11.34 15.30 8.93
C SER A 145 -10.41 15.84 10.02
N LEU A 146 -9.25 15.22 10.26
CA LEU A 146 -8.24 15.77 11.17
C LEU A 146 -7.61 17.05 10.64
N MET A 147 -7.44 17.19 9.32
CA MET A 147 -6.97 18.44 8.73
C MET A 147 -7.97 19.58 8.97
N LEU A 148 -9.27 19.30 8.81
CA LEU A 148 -10.31 20.30 9.08
C LEU A 148 -10.33 20.70 10.57
N VAL A 149 -10.10 19.77 11.50
CA VAL A 149 -9.94 20.07 12.94
C VAL A 149 -8.76 21.01 13.15
N PHE A 150 -7.60 20.70 12.57
CA PHE A 150 -6.40 21.54 12.69
C PHE A 150 -6.61 22.94 12.10
N GLU A 151 -7.18 23.05 10.90
CA GLU A 151 -7.47 24.34 10.25
C GLU A 151 -8.38 25.21 11.12
N LYS A 152 -9.40 24.60 11.75
CA LYS A 152 -10.33 25.29 12.64
C LYS A 152 -9.66 25.76 13.94
N GLN A 153 -8.83 24.92 14.56
CA GLN A 153 -8.04 25.31 15.73
C GLN A 153 -7.13 26.51 15.43
N ALA A 154 -6.42 26.47 14.30
CA ALA A 154 -5.55 27.55 13.85
C ALA A 154 -6.33 28.84 13.53
N GLU A 155 -7.57 28.73 13.03
CA GLU A 155 -8.46 29.88 12.84
C GLU A 155 -8.82 30.54 14.18
N ILE A 156 -9.24 29.75 15.17
CA ILE A 156 -9.60 30.23 16.51
C ILE A 156 -8.41 30.93 17.18
N GLU A 157 -7.22 30.30 17.15
CA GLU A 157 -5.99 30.89 17.68
C GLU A 157 -5.66 32.25 17.05
N ARG A 158 -5.85 32.37 15.72
CA ARG A 158 -5.63 33.62 14.99
C ARG A 158 -6.60 34.70 15.44
N GLN A 159 -7.88 34.36 15.62
CA GLN A 159 -8.91 35.29 16.09
C GLN A 159 -8.68 35.75 17.54
N LEU A 160 -8.17 34.87 18.41
CA LEU A 160 -7.84 35.22 19.80
C LEU A 160 -6.60 36.11 19.87
N SER A 161 -5.62 35.87 19.00
CA SER A 161 -4.39 36.66 18.92
C SER A 161 -4.64 38.12 18.50
N THR A 162 -5.63 38.36 17.63
CA THR A 162 -6.01 39.73 17.21
C THR A 162 -6.79 40.49 18.29
N THR A 163 -7.41 39.78 19.23
CA THR A 163 -8.39 40.34 20.19
C THR A 163 -7.80 40.61 21.59
N HIS A 164 -6.51 40.98 21.67
CA HIS A 164 -5.91 41.71 22.82
C HIS A 164 -5.27 40.95 24.01
N THR A 165 -4.79 39.72 23.88
CA THR A 165 -3.85 39.17 24.89
C THR A 165 -2.67 38.44 24.26
N PRO A 166 -1.46 39.04 24.21
CA PRO A 166 -0.24 38.39 23.67
C PRO A 166 0.29 37.22 24.53
N ASN A 167 -0.46 36.80 25.55
CA ASN A 167 -0.21 35.62 26.38
C ASN A 167 -1.57 35.02 26.75
N LEU A 168 -2.26 34.44 25.77
CA LEU A 168 -3.43 33.64 26.07
C LEU A 168 -2.95 32.38 26.81
N ASP A 169 -3.39 32.24 28.05
CA ASP A 169 -3.13 31.03 28.84
C ASP A 169 -3.68 29.82 28.08
N ARG A 170 -2.88 28.75 28.00
CA ARG A 170 -3.25 27.50 27.32
C ARG A 170 -4.59 26.96 27.83
N ALA A 171 -4.87 27.11 29.13
CA ALA A 171 -6.14 26.69 29.71
C ALA A 171 -7.35 27.44 29.12
N LYS A 172 -7.19 28.74 28.81
CA LYS A 172 -8.24 29.53 28.15
C LYS A 172 -8.43 29.14 26.69
N LEU A 173 -7.35 28.74 26.01
CA LEU A 173 -7.43 28.25 24.64
C LEU A 173 -8.18 26.91 24.59
N GLU A 174 -7.87 26.00 25.51
CA GLU A 174 -8.58 24.72 25.66
C GLU A 174 -10.07 24.93 25.96
N GLU A 175 -10.43 25.88 26.85
CA GLU A 175 -11.83 26.26 27.10
C GLU A 175 -12.57 26.78 25.84
N VAL A 176 -11.87 27.57 25.00
CA VAL A 176 -12.47 28.03 23.73
C VAL A 176 -12.62 26.87 22.74
N PHE A 177 -11.65 25.97 22.66
CA PHE A 177 -11.77 24.79 21.80
C PHE A 177 -12.92 23.86 22.23
N GLU A 178 -13.12 23.69 23.54
CA GLU A 178 -14.21 22.87 24.09
C GLU A 178 -15.59 23.51 23.93
N SER A 179 -15.67 24.83 23.74
CA SER A 179 -16.94 25.55 23.58
C SER A 179 -17.30 25.85 22.12
N ASP A 180 -16.37 25.70 21.17
CA ASP A 180 -16.64 25.88 19.74
C ASP A 180 -17.41 24.68 19.15
N ALA A 181 -18.69 24.89 18.84
CA ALA A 181 -19.59 23.84 18.36
C ALA A 181 -19.17 23.25 17.00
N GLU A 182 -18.51 24.02 16.13
CA GLU A 182 -18.05 23.52 14.84
C GLU A 182 -16.83 22.62 15.00
N LEU A 183 -15.86 23.05 15.83
CA LEU A 183 -14.68 22.28 16.16
C LEU A 183 -15.04 20.95 16.85
N LEU A 184 -16.01 20.96 17.78
CA LEU A 184 -16.52 19.73 18.39
C LEU A 184 -17.09 18.78 17.33
N ARG A 185 -17.95 19.28 16.43
CA ARG A 185 -18.54 18.45 15.36
C ARG A 185 -17.46 17.87 14.43
N LEU A 186 -16.45 18.65 14.09
CA LEU A 186 -15.32 18.20 13.28
C LEU A 186 -14.48 17.16 14.03
N SER A 187 -14.27 17.35 15.33
CA SER A 187 -13.50 16.42 16.18
C SER A 187 -14.22 15.09 16.37
N GLU A 188 -15.53 15.11 16.66
CA GLU A 188 -16.37 13.91 16.71
C GLU A 188 -16.35 13.16 15.38
N LYS A 189 -16.43 13.89 14.26
CA LYS A 189 -16.31 13.30 12.93
C LYS A 189 -14.93 12.69 12.70
N ALA A 190 -13.86 13.39 13.09
CA ALA A 190 -12.50 12.90 12.91
C ALA A 190 -12.20 11.68 13.81
N GLU A 191 -12.72 11.68 15.03
CA GLU A 191 -12.65 10.53 15.94
C GLU A 191 -13.42 9.34 15.36
N LYS A 192 -14.66 9.57 14.91
CA LYS A 192 -15.44 8.54 14.21
C LYS A 192 -14.70 8.02 12.98
N ASP A 193 -14.18 8.91 12.13
CA ASP A 193 -13.39 8.52 10.97
C ASP A 193 -12.13 7.76 11.39
N THR A 194 -11.53 8.06 12.55
CA THR A 194 -10.37 7.33 13.09
C THR A 194 -10.74 5.92 13.55
N TYR A 195 -11.92 5.72 14.14
CA TYR A 195 -12.38 4.39 14.51
C TYR A 195 -12.91 3.58 13.30
N ASP A 196 -13.50 4.27 12.33
CA ASP A 196 -14.04 3.69 11.08
C ASP A 196 -12.95 3.50 10.01
N CYS A 197 -11.77 4.14 10.13
CA CYS A 197 -10.68 4.04 9.13
C CYS A 197 -9.91 2.71 9.12
N ARG A 198 -10.48 1.64 9.67
CA ARG A 198 -10.04 0.27 9.36
C ARG A 198 -10.17 0.09 7.85
N GLY A 199 -9.13 0.30 7.03
CA GLY A 199 -9.08 0.06 5.58
C GLY A 199 -10.03 0.85 4.64
N TRP A 200 -11.28 1.14 5.01
CA TRP A 200 -12.37 1.49 4.07
C TRP A 200 -12.18 2.84 3.38
N ASN A 201 -11.91 3.90 4.14
CA ASN A 201 -11.65 5.23 3.57
C ASN A 201 -10.42 5.21 2.66
N THR A 202 -9.42 4.40 3.00
CA THR A 202 -8.24 4.21 2.17
C THR A 202 -8.60 3.48 0.89
N ALA A 203 -9.34 2.37 0.96
CA ALA A 203 -9.78 1.64 -0.22
C ALA A 203 -10.53 2.57 -1.21
N ARG A 204 -11.50 3.36 -0.72
CA ARG A 204 -12.28 4.30 -1.55
C ARG A 204 -11.40 5.27 -2.32
N LEU A 205 -10.34 5.79 -1.68
CA LEU A 205 -9.38 6.68 -2.31
C LEU A 205 -8.66 6.01 -3.49
N PHE A 206 -8.21 4.77 -3.34
CA PHE A 206 -7.62 4.02 -4.47
C PHE A 206 -8.63 3.75 -5.58
N CYS A 207 -9.90 3.51 -5.24
CA CYS A 207 -10.96 3.23 -6.21
C CYS A 207 -11.30 4.45 -7.09
N VAL A 208 -11.14 5.67 -6.57
CA VAL A 208 -11.27 6.90 -7.37
C VAL A 208 -10.27 6.92 -8.53
N TYR A 209 -9.05 6.44 -8.29
CA TYR A 209 -7.97 6.44 -9.29
C TYR A 209 -7.88 5.13 -10.09
N CYS A 210 -8.41 4.02 -9.57
CA CYS A 210 -8.51 2.74 -10.27
C CYS A 210 -9.91 2.14 -10.10
N PRO A 211 -10.86 2.50 -10.98
CA PRO A 211 -12.25 2.03 -10.90
C PRO A 211 -12.42 0.51 -11.06
N THR A 212 -11.40 -0.18 -11.55
CA THR A 212 -11.41 -1.66 -11.69
C THR A 212 -11.06 -2.40 -10.40
N LEU A 213 -10.67 -1.68 -9.35
CA LEU A 213 -10.29 -2.26 -8.06
C LEU A 213 -11.52 -2.84 -7.35
N GLU A 214 -11.48 -4.13 -7.02
CA GLU A 214 -12.56 -4.88 -6.38
C GLU A 214 -12.20 -5.36 -4.97
N THR A 215 -10.91 -5.41 -4.63
CA THR A 215 -10.44 -5.88 -3.32
C THR A 215 -9.24 -5.07 -2.87
N PHE A 216 -9.24 -4.69 -1.59
CA PHE A 216 -8.20 -3.88 -0.98
C PHE A 216 -7.82 -4.46 0.38
N SER A 217 -6.53 -4.58 0.69
CA SER A 217 -6.06 -5.07 2.00
C SER A 217 -4.88 -4.24 2.50
N ASP A 218 -4.94 -3.79 3.75
CA ASP A 218 -3.89 -2.97 4.40
C ASP A 218 -2.95 -3.77 5.32
N GLY A 219 -3.14 -5.09 5.40
CA GLY A 219 -2.29 -6.00 6.17
C GLY A 219 -2.38 -5.81 7.70
N CYS A 220 -3.16 -4.84 8.18
CA CYS A 220 -3.29 -4.52 9.59
C CYS A 220 -4.50 -5.20 10.25
N CYS A 221 -5.45 -5.68 9.45
CA CYS A 221 -6.63 -6.43 9.88
C CYS A 221 -6.96 -7.53 8.86
N SER A 222 -7.66 -8.57 9.29
CA SER A 222 -8.26 -9.61 8.43
C SER A 222 -8.77 -9.03 7.11
N TRP A 223 -8.51 -9.72 5.99
CA TRP A 223 -8.92 -9.33 4.64
C TRP A 223 -10.25 -8.59 4.61
N THR A 224 -10.21 -7.29 4.35
CA THR A 224 -11.43 -6.52 4.13
C THR A 224 -11.75 -6.58 2.65
N GLU A 225 -12.59 -7.53 2.24
CA GLU A 225 -13.07 -7.56 0.86
C GLU A 225 -14.07 -6.42 0.67
N VAL A 226 -13.57 -5.27 0.23
CA VAL A 226 -14.40 -4.14 -0.15
C VAL A 226 -15.04 -4.44 -1.50
N ARG A 227 -16.16 -5.17 -1.52
CA ARG A 227 -16.93 -5.35 -2.76
C ARG A 227 -17.60 -4.04 -3.16
N ILE A 228 -17.06 -3.43 -4.20
CA ILE A 228 -17.63 -2.23 -4.82
C ILE A 228 -18.74 -2.69 -5.75
N SER A 229 -19.97 -2.82 -5.24
CA SER A 229 -21.13 -3.06 -6.08
C SER A 229 -21.76 -1.73 -6.53
N GLU A 230 -22.38 -1.71 -7.71
CA GLU A 230 -23.10 -0.54 -8.25
C GLU A 230 -24.24 -0.05 -7.32
N ASP A 231 -24.74 -0.92 -6.44
CA ASP A 231 -25.82 -0.63 -5.47
C ASP A 231 -25.33 0.06 -4.17
N GLY A 232 -24.07 0.49 -4.13
CA GLY A 232 -23.41 0.97 -2.92
C GLY A 232 -22.62 -0.11 -2.19
N PHE A 233 -21.76 0.32 -1.26
CA PHE A 233 -20.89 -0.57 -0.50
C PHE A 233 -21.71 -1.43 0.46
N LYS A 234 -21.55 -2.75 0.36
CA LYS A 234 -22.17 -3.71 1.29
C LYS A 234 -21.07 -4.38 2.12
N ASP A 235 -21.26 -4.38 3.44
CA ASP A 235 -20.41 -5.08 4.40
C ASP A 235 -20.68 -6.59 4.33
N GLU A 236 -20.02 -7.29 3.41
CA GLU A 236 -19.97 -8.75 3.45
C GLU A 236 -18.57 -9.16 3.90
N LEU A 237 -18.46 -9.70 5.12
CA LEU A 237 -17.23 -10.34 5.59
C LEU A 237 -17.08 -11.69 4.84
N PRO A 238 -16.06 -11.87 4.00
CA PRO A 238 -15.86 -13.15 3.34
C PRO A 238 -15.23 -14.17 4.28
N ASN A 239 -15.36 -15.44 3.91
CA ASN A 239 -14.62 -16.55 4.49
C ASN A 239 -13.13 -16.42 4.07
N PRO A 240 -12.21 -16.08 4.98
CA PRO A 240 -10.82 -15.88 4.65
C PRO A 240 -10.15 -17.24 4.67
N LEU A 241 -10.10 -18.00 3.57
CA LEU A 241 -9.14 -19.08 3.32
C LEU A 241 -9.49 -19.86 2.03
N ALA A 242 -8.60 -19.79 1.05
CA ALA A 242 -8.39 -20.89 0.08
C ALA A 242 -6.96 -20.93 -0.48
N TRP A 243 -6.18 -19.85 -0.38
CA TRP A 243 -4.85 -19.79 -1.00
C TRP A 243 -3.72 -19.25 -0.11
N TRP A 244 -3.99 -18.87 1.14
CA TRP A 244 -2.97 -18.33 2.04
C TRP A 244 -3.12 -18.94 3.43
N ASP A 245 -2.17 -19.79 3.82
CA ASP A 245 -1.96 -20.18 5.20
C ASP A 245 -0.76 -19.38 5.73
N PRO A 246 -0.98 -18.34 6.55
CA PRO A 246 0.10 -17.53 7.13
C PRO A 246 0.84 -18.26 8.27
N GLU A 247 0.42 -19.46 8.68
CA GLU A 247 1.03 -20.19 9.80
C GLU A 247 2.12 -21.19 9.37
N VAL A 248 3.17 -20.70 8.71
CA VAL A 248 4.48 -21.33 8.87
C VAL A 248 5.32 -20.37 9.69
N PRO A 249 5.32 -20.49 11.04
CA PRO A 249 6.23 -19.70 11.85
C PRO A 249 7.64 -20.01 11.38
N CYS A 250 8.40 -18.97 11.03
CA CYS A 250 9.85 -19.05 10.95
C CYS A 250 10.35 -19.51 12.32
N ARG A 251 10.48 -20.83 12.52
CA ARG A 251 11.26 -21.38 13.63
C ARG A 251 12.69 -20.95 13.37
N LEU A 252 13.07 -19.84 13.97
CA LEU A 252 14.45 -19.56 14.29
C LEU A 252 14.81 -20.59 15.35
N ASP A 253 15.47 -21.67 14.94
CA ASP A 253 16.24 -22.47 15.88
C ASP A 253 17.36 -21.57 16.37
N ASP A 254 17.15 -20.95 17.54
CA ASP A 254 18.18 -20.31 18.33
C ASP A 254 19.11 -21.41 18.85
N THR A 255 20.03 -21.88 18.01
CA THR A 255 21.20 -22.62 18.47
C THR A 255 22.38 -21.67 18.57
N GLU A 256 22.69 -21.28 19.81
CA GLU A 256 24.02 -20.86 20.26
C GLU A 256 25.05 -21.98 20.08
#